data_AF-A0ABD3FH70-F1
#
_entry.id   AF-A0ABD3FH70-F1
#
_cell.length_a   1.000
_cell.length_b   1.000
_cell.length_c   1.000
_cell.angle_alpha   90.00
_cell.angle_beta   90.00
_cell.angle_gamma   90.00
#
_symmetry.space_group_name_H-M   'P 1'
#
loop_
_entity.id
_entity.type
_entity.pdbx_description
1 polymer ?
#
loop_
_entity_poly.entity_id
_entity_poly.type
_entity_poly.pdbx_seq_one_letter_code
_entity_poly.pdbx_strand_id
1 'polypeptide(L)'
;MSGPMLLRTLARSALRRPLCSTSRPDHASTCLQLSTASPAAACAPKRSASSSNDSQVLTLLEHSIAQRRPAQALSHLEQLQTPPEVSILQRLALLLARQKKNRGHALRAFEILRGVYHAPGLKPDNYTQLASIYVMDACLRFRMLNHAMELYDEVSNQAVVLDLPAYDALMSALLDAKRVEEATEILREVVNGEEVCPMEQSFLPVLVELVTSREYDEATDLMTQGQTRGVKFTSETFHPLLVLAEKDTTSTDSLIKFLSFVEDSWEEYKAIDDFDPEENDLDTPENPYRSF
;
A
#
# COMPACT_ATOMS: atom_id res chain seq x y z
N MET A 1 1.34 -39.07 15.81
CA MET A 1 2.70 -38.78 15.31
C MET A 1 2.64 -38.67 13.79
N SER A 2 3.24 -37.60 13.27
CA SER A 2 3.68 -37.33 11.90
C SER A 2 2.63 -37.23 10.77
N GLY A 3 2.29 -35.98 10.43
CA GLY A 3 2.99 -35.26 9.36
C GLY A 3 2.43 -35.40 7.93
N PRO A 4 2.02 -34.29 7.27
CA PRO A 4 1.43 -34.29 5.93
C PRO A 4 2.47 -34.16 4.80
N MET A 5 2.11 -34.66 3.61
CA MET A 5 2.86 -34.50 2.36
C MET A 5 2.19 -33.45 1.46
N LEU A 6 3.07 -32.66 0.86
CA LEU A 6 2.89 -31.40 0.16
C LEU A 6 2.38 -31.50 -1.29
N LEU A 7 1.90 -30.33 -1.76
CA LEU A 7 2.00 -29.74 -3.11
C LEU A 7 0.99 -30.15 -4.20
N ARG A 8 0.28 -29.14 -4.70
CA ARG A 8 0.23 -28.70 -6.12
C ARG A 8 -0.58 -27.40 -6.22
N THR A 9 0.09 -26.24 -6.24
CA THR A 9 0.31 -25.40 -7.44
C THR A 9 -0.92 -25.24 -8.34
N LEU A 10 -1.55 -24.05 -8.32
CA LEU A 10 -2.31 -23.55 -9.46
C LEU A 10 -1.94 -22.09 -9.77
N ALA A 11 -1.65 -21.90 -11.05
CA ALA A 11 -1.12 -20.70 -11.67
C ALA A 11 -2.14 -19.56 -11.72
N ARG A 12 -1.73 -18.34 -11.40
CA ARG A 12 -2.49 -17.12 -11.68
C ARG A 12 -2.26 -16.69 -13.13
N SER A 13 -3.32 -16.73 -13.93
CA SER A 13 -3.37 -16.31 -15.32
C SER A 13 -3.42 -14.78 -15.42
N ALA A 14 -2.44 -14.21 -16.11
CA ALA A 14 -2.39 -12.81 -16.52
C ALA A 14 -3.46 -12.49 -17.57
N LEU A 15 -4.28 -11.47 -17.33
CA LEU A 15 -5.08 -10.80 -18.36
C LEU A 15 -4.48 -9.43 -18.63
N ARG A 16 -3.58 -9.39 -19.63
CA ARG A 16 -3.13 -8.16 -20.29
C ARG A 16 -4.24 -7.66 -21.21
N ARG A 17 -4.64 -6.40 -21.10
CA ARG A 17 -5.40 -5.69 -22.14
C ARG A 17 -4.43 -4.97 -23.10
N PRO A 18 -4.67 -4.96 -24.42
CA PRO A 18 -3.77 -4.39 -25.42
C PRO A 18 -4.05 -2.90 -25.69
N LEU A 19 -2.98 -2.12 -25.92
CA LEU A 19 -3.04 -0.75 -26.45
C LEU A 19 -3.20 -0.79 -27.98
N CYS A 20 -4.22 -0.08 -28.49
CA CYS A 20 -4.46 0.11 -29.91
C CYS A 20 -3.37 0.98 -30.56
N SER A 21 -2.78 0.44 -31.63
CA SER A 21 -1.95 1.12 -32.61
C SER A 21 -2.79 1.93 -33.59
N THR A 22 -2.39 3.16 -33.91
CA THR A 22 -2.69 3.77 -35.20
C THR A 22 -1.43 4.38 -35.82
N SER A 23 -1.27 4.02 -37.08
CA SER A 23 -0.19 4.29 -38.02
C SER A 23 -0.29 5.68 -38.67
N ARG A 24 0.88 6.33 -38.87
CA ARG A 24 1.43 6.97 -40.10
C ARG A 24 0.50 7.76 -41.06
N PRO A 25 0.97 8.83 -41.74
CA PRO A 25 1.86 8.61 -42.90
C PRO A 25 2.97 9.64 -43.18
N ASP A 26 3.84 9.18 -44.08
CA ASP A 26 5.04 9.77 -44.68
C ASP A 26 4.78 11.08 -45.45
N HIS A 27 5.82 11.91 -45.59
CA HIS A 27 6.09 12.62 -46.85
C HIS A 27 7.59 12.84 -47.06
N ALA A 28 7.96 12.85 -48.34
CA ALA A 28 9.22 12.46 -48.92
C ALA A 28 10.31 13.56 -48.98
N SER A 29 11.56 13.07 -49.02
CA SER A 29 12.68 13.44 -49.88
C SER A 29 12.90 14.89 -50.32
N THR A 30 14.11 15.41 -50.10
CA THR A 30 14.95 16.00 -51.16
C THR A 30 16.44 15.93 -50.74
N CYS A 31 17.25 15.24 -51.54
CA CYS A 31 18.72 15.29 -51.50
C CYS A 31 19.23 16.56 -52.19
N LEU A 32 20.33 17.16 -51.70
CA LEU A 32 21.29 17.90 -52.54
C LEU A 32 22.65 18.06 -51.83
N GLN A 33 23.57 17.21 -52.29
CA GLN A 33 25.00 17.36 -52.59
C GLN A 33 26.05 18.00 -51.65
N LEU A 34 27.12 17.19 -51.50
CA LEU A 34 28.56 17.46 -51.40
C LEU A 34 29.04 18.90 -51.15
N SER A 35 29.83 19.05 -50.09
CA SER A 35 31.08 19.80 -50.19
C SER A 35 32.15 19.19 -49.28
N THR A 36 33.35 19.11 -49.85
CA THR A 36 34.58 18.49 -49.36
C THR A 36 35.35 19.42 -48.43
N ALA A 37 35.83 18.94 -47.28
CA ALA A 37 37.16 19.23 -46.73
C ALA A 37 37.44 18.44 -45.44
N SER A 38 38.54 17.68 -45.45
CA SER A 38 39.27 17.14 -44.29
C SER A 38 40.18 18.24 -43.67
N PRO A 39 40.87 18.07 -42.52
CA PRO A 39 40.97 16.86 -41.70
C PRO A 39 40.76 17.06 -40.18
N ALA A 40 40.55 15.90 -39.56
CA ALA A 40 40.79 15.56 -38.16
C ALA A 40 41.51 16.58 -37.27
N ALA A 41 40.75 17.23 -36.39
CA ALA A 41 41.20 17.55 -35.05
C ALA A 41 40.43 16.62 -34.11
N ALA A 42 41.11 15.59 -33.60
CA ALA A 42 40.61 14.72 -32.55
C ALA A 42 40.42 15.54 -31.27
N CYS A 43 39.25 16.16 -31.11
CA CYS A 43 38.78 16.63 -29.82
C CYS A 43 38.26 15.39 -29.07
N ALA A 44 39.16 14.75 -28.31
CA ALA A 44 38.76 13.81 -27.28
C ALA A 44 37.65 14.46 -26.44
N PRO A 45 36.54 13.76 -26.13
CA PRO A 45 35.51 14.38 -25.32
C PRO A 45 36.10 14.67 -23.94
N LYS A 46 35.75 15.83 -23.38
CA LYS A 46 35.98 16.27 -21.99
C LYS A 46 35.29 15.36 -20.95
N ARG A 47 35.37 14.04 -21.11
CA ARG A 47 34.72 13.05 -20.23
C ARG A 47 35.34 12.99 -18.84
N SER A 48 36.60 13.40 -18.67
CA SER A 48 37.32 13.28 -17.39
C SER A 48 36.94 14.37 -16.37
N ALA A 49 36.63 15.59 -16.82
CA ALA A 49 36.27 16.69 -15.92
C ALA A 49 34.79 16.65 -15.49
N SER A 50 33.88 16.17 -16.36
CA SER A 50 32.48 15.96 -16.01
C SER A 50 32.33 14.81 -15.00
N SER A 51 33.04 13.70 -15.21
CA SER A 51 33.00 12.55 -14.29
C SER A 51 33.60 12.87 -12.91
N SER A 52 34.65 13.69 -12.84
CA SER A 52 35.23 14.07 -11.55
C SER A 52 34.31 14.99 -10.74
N ASN A 53 33.61 15.90 -11.43
CA ASN A 53 32.66 16.81 -10.79
C ASN A 53 31.41 16.06 -10.31
N ASP A 54 30.83 15.18 -11.13
CA ASP A 54 29.69 14.35 -10.72
C ASP A 54 30.05 13.46 -9.53
N SER A 55 31.24 12.85 -9.53
CA SER A 55 31.72 12.04 -8.39
C SER A 55 31.81 12.86 -7.09
N GLN A 56 32.32 14.10 -7.15
CA GLN A 56 32.35 14.98 -5.98
C GLN A 56 30.94 15.37 -5.51
N VAL A 57 30.06 15.76 -6.42
CA VAL A 57 28.67 16.12 -6.09
C VAL A 57 27.92 14.92 -5.49
N LEU A 58 28.15 13.69 -5.98
CA LEU A 58 27.60 12.46 -5.39
C LEU A 58 28.04 12.28 -3.93
N THR A 59 29.33 12.49 -3.61
CA THR A 59 29.79 12.40 -2.21
C THR A 59 29.17 13.47 -1.31
N LEU A 60 28.95 14.68 -1.84
CA LEU A 60 28.28 15.76 -1.12
C LEU A 60 26.78 15.46 -0.91
N LEU A 61 26.14 14.83 -1.89
CA LEU A 61 24.76 14.35 -1.79
C LEU A 61 24.61 13.31 -0.68
N GLU A 62 25.44 12.27 -0.69
CA GLU A 62 25.43 11.24 0.36
C GLU A 62 25.68 11.83 1.75
N HIS A 63 26.65 12.74 1.84
CA HIS A 63 26.95 13.46 3.09
C HIS A 63 25.75 14.29 3.58
N SER A 64 25.06 14.98 2.67
CA SER A 64 23.87 15.79 2.99
C SER A 64 22.69 14.93 3.46
N ILE A 65 22.52 13.74 2.85
CA ILE A 65 21.52 12.76 3.27
C ILE A 65 21.85 12.25 4.68
N ALA A 66 23.11 11.88 4.94
CA ALA A 66 23.56 11.44 6.26
C ALA A 66 23.34 12.51 7.35
N GLN A 67 23.56 13.79 7.00
CA GLN A 67 23.29 14.94 7.87
C GLN A 67 21.82 15.34 7.96
N ARG A 68 20.92 14.64 7.27
CA ARG A 68 19.47 14.92 7.23
C ARG A 68 19.14 16.34 6.78
N ARG A 69 19.87 16.86 5.79
CA ARG A 69 19.67 18.20 5.22
C ARG A 69 18.97 18.10 3.86
N PRO A 70 17.62 18.03 3.83
CA PRO A 70 16.87 17.75 2.59
C PRO A 70 17.07 18.82 1.51
N ALA A 71 17.12 20.10 1.88
CA ALA A 71 17.29 21.19 0.90
C ALA A 71 18.66 21.14 0.21
N GLN A 72 19.74 20.87 0.96
CA GLN A 72 21.08 20.72 0.40
C GLN A 72 21.16 19.46 -0.48
N ALA A 73 20.59 18.34 -0.02
CA ALA A 73 20.55 17.11 -0.79
C ALA A 73 19.82 17.30 -2.15
N LEU A 74 18.69 17.99 -2.16
CA LEU A 74 17.99 18.33 -3.41
C LEU A 74 18.84 19.20 -4.34
N SER A 75 19.51 20.23 -3.80
CA SER A 75 20.37 21.09 -4.62
C SER A 75 21.55 20.34 -5.26
N HIS A 76 22.10 19.34 -4.56
CA HIS A 76 23.16 18.49 -5.11
C HIS A 76 22.61 17.49 -6.13
N LEU A 77 21.39 16.95 -5.92
CA LEU A 77 20.74 16.08 -6.90
C LEU A 77 20.54 16.80 -8.25
N GLU A 78 20.10 18.06 -8.22
CA GLU A 78 19.88 18.89 -9.43
C GLU A 78 21.17 19.22 -10.19
N GLN A 79 22.33 19.17 -9.52
CA GLN A 79 23.64 19.43 -10.13
C GLN A 79 24.22 18.22 -10.88
N LEU A 80 23.68 17.02 -10.65
CA LEU A 80 24.18 15.79 -11.27
C LEU A 80 23.72 15.68 -12.72
N GLN A 81 24.65 15.34 -13.62
CA GLN A 81 24.32 15.06 -15.02
C GLN A 81 23.91 13.60 -15.23
N THR A 82 24.45 12.69 -14.42
CA THR A 82 24.12 11.27 -14.44
C THR A 82 23.13 10.93 -13.33
N PRO A 83 22.10 10.11 -13.59
CA PRO A 83 21.18 9.68 -12.53
C PRO A 83 21.97 8.90 -11.47
N PRO A 84 21.81 9.25 -10.18
CA PRO A 84 22.48 8.54 -9.09
C PRO A 84 21.91 7.13 -8.94
N GLU A 85 22.62 6.29 -8.18
CA GLU A 85 22.19 4.94 -7.90
C GLU A 85 20.83 4.90 -7.18
N VAL A 86 20.04 3.86 -7.46
CA VAL A 86 18.72 3.64 -6.86
C VAL A 86 18.76 3.69 -5.34
N SER A 87 19.81 3.14 -4.72
CA SER A 87 19.97 3.13 -3.26
C SER A 87 20.04 4.55 -2.66
N ILE A 88 20.70 5.48 -3.34
CA ILE A 88 20.79 6.89 -2.92
C ILE A 88 19.43 7.57 -3.10
N LEU A 89 18.74 7.31 -4.22
CA LEU A 89 17.43 7.88 -4.51
C LEU A 89 16.37 7.44 -3.51
N GLN A 90 16.32 6.15 -3.15
CA GLN A 90 15.40 5.66 -2.13
C GLN A 90 15.67 6.35 -0.78
N ARG A 91 16.96 6.49 -0.38
CA ARG A 91 17.35 7.16 0.88
C ARG A 91 16.93 8.62 0.91
N LEU A 92 17.08 9.31 -0.22
CA LEU A 92 16.65 10.69 -0.38
C LEU A 92 15.13 10.82 -0.31
N ALA A 93 14.38 9.96 -1.02
CA ALA A 93 12.92 9.94 -0.98
C ALA A 93 12.41 9.74 0.45
N LEU A 94 12.99 8.79 1.19
CA LEU A 94 12.66 8.55 2.59
C LEU A 94 12.99 9.77 3.47
N LEU A 95 14.15 10.41 3.30
CA LEU A 95 14.52 11.62 4.04
C LEU A 95 13.51 12.77 3.80
N LEU A 96 13.08 12.95 2.56
CA LEU A 96 12.13 13.98 2.15
C LEU A 96 10.72 13.70 2.67
N ALA A 97 10.24 12.46 2.56
CA ALA A 97 8.94 12.03 3.04
C ALA A 97 8.77 12.19 4.57
N ARG A 98 9.86 12.05 5.33
CA ARG A 98 9.87 12.31 6.78
C ARG A 98 9.63 13.77 7.16
N GLN A 99 9.73 14.71 6.22
CA GLN A 99 9.56 16.13 6.50
C GLN A 99 8.07 16.49 6.64
N LYS A 100 7.58 16.49 7.88
CA LYS A 100 6.14 16.69 8.19
C LYS A 100 5.56 18.06 7.84
N LYS A 101 6.37 19.06 7.49
CA LYS A 101 5.92 20.46 7.29
C LYS A 101 6.09 20.99 5.88
N ASN A 102 6.61 20.20 4.94
CA ASN A 102 6.87 20.68 3.59
C ASN A 102 6.21 19.80 2.53
N ARG A 103 5.07 20.25 2.00
CA ARG A 103 4.37 19.59 0.87
C ARG A 103 5.28 19.43 -0.35
N GLY A 104 6.17 20.40 -0.61
CA GLY A 104 7.12 20.33 -1.71
C GLY A 104 8.08 19.15 -1.58
N HIS A 105 8.52 18.83 -0.35
CA HIS A 105 9.35 17.64 -0.12
C HIS A 105 8.57 16.35 -0.33
N ALA A 106 7.29 16.30 0.07
CA ALA A 106 6.44 15.13 -0.20
C ALA A 106 6.27 14.89 -1.72
N LEU A 107 6.00 15.96 -2.48
CA LEU A 107 5.92 15.87 -3.95
C LEU A 107 7.24 15.40 -4.57
N ARG A 108 8.38 15.97 -4.16
CA ARG A 108 9.69 15.53 -4.65
C ARG A 108 9.99 14.08 -4.26
N ALA A 109 9.63 13.66 -3.05
CA ALA A 109 9.82 12.28 -2.61
C ALA A 109 9.03 11.30 -3.49
N PHE A 110 7.78 11.64 -3.83
CA PHE A 110 6.96 10.90 -4.76
C PHE A 110 7.58 10.83 -6.17
N GLU A 111 8.00 11.96 -6.74
CA GLU A 111 8.61 12.00 -8.07
C GLU A 111 9.87 11.12 -8.16
N ILE A 112 10.73 11.18 -7.13
CA ILE A 112 11.93 10.36 -7.03
C ILE A 112 11.56 8.88 -6.96
N LEU A 113 10.63 8.51 -6.08
CA LEU A 113 10.26 7.10 -5.89
C LEU A 113 9.55 6.53 -7.12
N ARG A 114 8.69 7.31 -7.79
CA ARG A 114 8.11 6.93 -9.08
C ARG A 114 9.21 6.67 -10.12
N GLY A 115 10.22 7.53 -10.18
CA GLY A 115 11.39 7.32 -11.04
C GLY A 115 12.16 6.03 -10.71
N VAL A 116 12.28 5.69 -9.43
CA VAL A 116 12.88 4.41 -8.98
C VAL A 116 12.07 3.23 -9.50
N TYR A 117 10.74 3.24 -9.37
CA TYR A 117 9.85 2.17 -9.85
C TYR A 117 9.91 1.95 -11.36
N HIS A 118 10.15 3.01 -12.13
CA HIS A 118 10.31 2.94 -13.58
C HIS A 118 11.73 2.57 -14.04
N ALA A 119 12.68 2.38 -13.12
CA ALA A 119 14.05 2.04 -13.47
C ALA A 119 14.13 0.59 -14.03
N PRO A 120 14.82 0.38 -15.17
CA PRO A 120 14.91 -0.94 -15.77
C PRO A 120 15.67 -1.91 -14.86
N GLY A 121 15.06 -3.05 -14.58
CA GLY A 121 15.67 -4.09 -13.74
C GLY A 121 15.64 -3.79 -12.24
N LEU A 122 14.80 -2.85 -11.78
CA LEU A 122 14.53 -2.69 -10.36
C LEU A 122 14.14 -4.04 -9.76
N LYS A 123 14.79 -4.39 -8.65
CA LYS A 123 14.36 -5.45 -7.76
C LYS A 123 14.02 -4.80 -6.42
N PRO A 124 12.73 -4.64 -6.10
CA PRO A 124 12.34 -4.06 -4.84
C PRO A 124 12.96 -4.84 -3.68
N ASP A 125 13.49 -4.09 -2.73
CA ASP A 125 14.05 -4.58 -1.50
C ASP A 125 13.29 -3.97 -0.31
N ASN A 126 13.65 -4.38 0.91
CA ASN A 126 13.06 -3.85 2.15
C ASN A 126 13.17 -2.32 2.23
N TYR A 127 14.19 -1.73 1.60
CA TYR A 127 14.36 -0.29 1.58
C TYR A 127 13.38 0.39 0.63
N THR A 128 13.09 -0.21 -0.53
CA THR A 128 12.04 0.21 -1.47
C THR A 128 10.66 0.19 -0.81
N GLN A 129 10.35 -0.91 -0.10
CA GLN A 129 9.11 -1.04 0.67
C GLN A 129 9.00 0.07 1.73
N LEU A 130 10.04 0.25 2.54
CA LEU A 130 10.06 1.30 3.58
C LEU A 130 9.91 2.71 2.99
N ALA A 131 10.61 3.01 1.89
CA ALA A 131 10.47 4.30 1.21
C ALA A 131 9.03 4.51 0.71
N SER A 132 8.39 3.47 0.17
CA SER A 132 7.01 3.52 -0.33
C SER A 132 6.02 3.84 0.78
N ILE A 133 6.11 3.17 1.92
CA ILE A 133 5.27 3.44 3.10
C ILE A 133 5.40 4.91 3.54
N TYR A 134 6.62 5.42 3.66
CA TYR A 134 6.84 6.80 4.11
C TYR A 134 6.38 7.84 3.09
N VAL A 135 6.61 7.60 1.80
CA VAL A 135 6.17 8.51 0.73
C VAL A 135 4.66 8.52 0.63
N MET A 136 4.00 7.36 0.78
CA MET A 136 2.55 7.25 0.83
C MET A 136 1.97 8.03 2.02
N ASP A 137 2.48 7.80 3.24
CA ASP A 137 2.12 8.58 4.44
C ASP A 137 2.29 10.09 4.19
N ALA A 138 3.42 10.51 3.61
CA ALA A 138 3.64 11.92 3.29
C ALA A 138 2.60 12.47 2.30
N CYS A 139 2.28 11.73 1.23
CA CYS A 139 1.26 12.13 0.25
C CYS A 139 -0.11 12.27 0.92
N LEU A 140 -0.52 11.29 1.72
CA LEU A 140 -1.81 11.30 2.41
C LEU A 140 -1.92 12.44 3.43
N ARG A 141 -0.87 12.66 4.25
CA ARG A 141 -0.81 13.79 5.20
C ARG A 141 -0.97 15.15 4.53
N PHE A 142 -0.43 15.30 3.32
CA PHE A 142 -0.57 16.53 2.55
C PHE A 142 -1.78 16.54 1.61
N ARG A 143 -2.74 15.60 1.75
CA ARG A 143 -3.95 15.53 0.90
C ARG A 143 -3.61 15.42 -0.59
N MET A 144 -2.61 14.61 -0.93
CA MET A 144 -2.17 14.30 -2.29
C MET A 144 -2.66 12.91 -2.71
N LEU A 145 -3.96 12.65 -2.58
CA LEU A 145 -4.54 11.32 -2.76
C LEU A 145 -4.22 10.71 -4.14
N ASN A 146 -4.29 11.49 -5.21
CA ASN A 146 -3.96 10.98 -6.55
C ASN A 146 -2.51 10.49 -6.66
N HIS A 147 -1.57 11.13 -5.97
CA HIS A 147 -0.16 10.70 -5.97
C HIS A 147 0.02 9.47 -5.08
N ALA A 148 -0.73 9.37 -3.98
CA ALA A 148 -0.73 8.18 -3.14
C ALA A 148 -1.28 6.96 -3.90
N MET A 149 -2.34 7.14 -4.69
CA MET A 149 -2.90 6.07 -5.54
C MET A 149 -1.98 5.69 -6.69
N GLU A 150 -1.35 6.66 -7.37
CA GLU A 150 -0.36 6.34 -8.40
C GLU A 150 0.82 5.55 -7.80
N LEU A 151 1.28 5.91 -6.60
CA LEU A 151 2.31 5.14 -5.90
C LEU A 151 1.81 3.74 -5.47
N TYR A 152 0.56 3.64 -5.04
CA TYR A 152 -0.07 2.35 -4.73
C TYR A 152 -0.04 1.41 -5.94
N ASP A 153 -0.41 1.92 -7.12
CA ASP A 153 -0.38 1.14 -8.36
C ASP A 153 1.05 0.67 -8.70
N GLU A 154 2.05 1.53 -8.54
CA GLU A 154 3.47 1.15 -8.76
C GLU A 154 3.92 0.03 -7.81
N VAL A 155 3.59 0.16 -6.53
CA VAL A 155 3.90 -0.80 -5.47
C VAL A 155 3.24 -2.16 -5.76
N SER A 156 1.95 -2.16 -6.08
CA SER A 156 1.18 -3.35 -6.42
C SER A 156 1.69 -4.03 -7.70
N ASN A 157 2.04 -3.25 -8.73
CA ASN A 157 2.59 -3.77 -9.99
C ASN A 157 3.95 -4.46 -9.83
N GLN A 158 4.74 -4.05 -8.84
CA GLN A 158 6.02 -4.69 -8.49
C GLN A 158 5.89 -5.76 -7.40
N ALA A 159 4.67 -6.12 -7.00
CA ALA A 159 4.39 -7.07 -5.92
C ALA A 159 5.10 -6.71 -4.60
N VAL A 160 5.22 -5.41 -4.31
CA VAL A 160 5.67 -4.92 -3.02
C VAL A 160 4.47 -4.82 -2.09
N VAL A 161 4.52 -5.46 -0.94
CA VAL A 161 3.42 -5.42 0.03
C VAL A 161 3.67 -4.31 1.06
N LEU A 162 2.64 -3.51 1.34
CA LEU A 162 2.72 -2.46 2.36
C LEU A 162 2.37 -3.01 3.74
N ASP A 163 2.63 -2.23 4.79
CA ASP A 163 2.15 -2.58 6.13
C ASP A 163 0.68 -2.20 6.30
N LEU A 164 -0.01 -2.88 7.23
CA LEU A 164 -1.42 -2.62 7.51
C LEU A 164 -1.73 -1.13 7.78
N PRO A 165 -0.91 -0.39 8.55
CA PRO A 165 -1.16 1.05 8.76
C PRO A 165 -1.13 1.89 7.47
N ALA A 166 -0.30 1.53 6.47
CA ALA A 166 -0.32 2.22 5.19
C ALA A 166 -1.60 1.92 4.40
N TYR A 167 -2.05 0.67 4.38
CA TYR A 167 -3.35 0.30 3.79
C TYR A 167 -4.51 1.03 4.48
N ASP A 168 -4.57 1.01 5.82
CA ASP A 168 -5.62 1.67 6.59
C ASP A 168 -5.66 3.18 6.34
N ALA A 169 -4.49 3.83 6.27
CA ALA A 169 -4.40 5.25 5.96
C ALA A 169 -4.89 5.57 4.55
N LEU A 170 -4.55 4.73 3.57
CA LEU A 170 -5.00 4.90 2.18
C LEU A 170 -6.51 4.69 2.04
N MET A 171 -7.05 3.62 2.64
CA MET A 171 -8.49 3.34 2.69
C MET A 171 -9.25 4.49 3.33
N SER A 172 -8.80 4.99 4.49
CA SER A 172 -9.42 6.14 5.16
C SER A 172 -9.43 7.38 4.28
N ALA A 173 -8.34 7.66 3.57
CA ALA A 173 -8.27 8.81 2.66
C ALA A 173 -9.16 8.66 1.41
N LEU A 174 -9.37 7.44 0.92
CA LEU A 174 -10.31 7.14 -0.17
C LEU A 174 -11.76 7.33 0.28
N LEU A 175 -12.11 6.85 1.48
CA LEU A 175 -13.44 7.03 2.07
C LEU A 175 -13.75 8.51 2.31
N ASP A 176 -12.80 9.28 2.85
CA ASP A 176 -12.90 10.75 2.99
C ASP A 176 -13.18 11.43 1.63
N ALA A 177 -12.64 10.88 0.55
CA ALA A 177 -12.81 11.37 -0.82
C ALA A 177 -14.03 10.78 -1.55
N LYS A 178 -14.88 9.98 -0.86
CA LYS A 178 -16.06 9.30 -1.42
C LYS A 178 -15.74 8.36 -2.59
N ARG A 179 -14.57 7.70 -2.53
CA ARG A 179 -14.12 6.65 -3.47
C ARG A 179 -14.23 5.29 -2.77
N VAL A 180 -15.46 4.87 -2.50
CA VAL A 180 -15.77 3.73 -1.63
C VAL A 180 -15.36 2.41 -2.27
N GLU A 181 -15.60 2.27 -3.57
CA GLU A 181 -15.28 1.09 -4.36
C GLU A 181 -13.78 0.79 -4.35
N GLU A 182 -12.93 1.82 -4.46
CA GLU A 182 -11.48 1.64 -4.42
C GLU A 182 -11.00 1.26 -3.02
N ALA A 183 -11.63 1.81 -1.97
CA ALA A 183 -11.32 1.41 -0.59
C ALA A 183 -11.72 -0.04 -0.30
N THR A 184 -12.87 -0.49 -0.82
CA THR A 184 -13.34 -1.88 -0.66
C THR A 184 -12.46 -2.86 -1.44
N GLU A 185 -11.99 -2.49 -2.63
CA GLU A 185 -11.03 -3.27 -3.41
C GLU A 185 -9.70 -3.45 -2.65
N ILE A 186 -9.14 -2.38 -2.10
CA ILE A 186 -7.90 -2.46 -1.29
C ILE A 186 -8.10 -3.36 -0.07
N LEU A 187 -9.22 -3.23 0.64
CA LEU A 187 -9.50 -4.11 1.79
C LEU A 187 -9.60 -5.57 1.36
N ARG A 188 -10.25 -5.87 0.24
CA ARG A 188 -10.29 -7.23 -0.33
C ARG A 188 -8.90 -7.74 -0.70
N GLU A 189 -8.01 -6.90 -1.21
CA GLU A 189 -6.63 -7.29 -1.49
C GLU A 189 -5.88 -7.70 -0.21
N VAL A 190 -6.01 -6.91 0.88
CA VAL A 190 -5.45 -7.26 2.19
C VAL A 190 -6.07 -8.57 2.70
N VAL A 191 -7.38 -8.71 2.60
CA VAL A 191 -8.09 -9.91 3.04
C VAL A 191 -7.70 -11.13 2.20
N ASN A 192 -7.38 -11.00 0.92
CA ASN A 192 -6.97 -12.14 0.10
C ASN A 192 -5.46 -12.45 0.16
N GLY A 193 -4.62 -11.55 0.70
CA GLY A 193 -3.16 -11.68 0.71
C GLY A 193 -2.57 -12.24 2.01
N GLU A 194 -1.69 -13.23 1.96
CA GLU A 194 -1.18 -13.91 3.17
C GLU A 194 -0.23 -13.07 4.04
N GLU A 195 0.36 -12.02 3.49
CA GLU A 195 1.47 -11.28 4.11
C GLU A 195 1.02 -10.26 5.16
N VAL A 196 -0.23 -9.81 5.10
CA VAL A 196 -0.80 -8.81 6.00
C VAL A 196 -2.04 -9.39 6.68
N CYS A 197 -2.06 -9.37 8.02
CA CYS A 197 -3.22 -9.78 8.79
C CYS A 197 -4.17 -8.59 8.95
N PRO A 198 -5.37 -8.60 8.34
CA PRO A 198 -6.33 -7.53 8.57
C PRO A 198 -6.84 -7.56 10.01
N MET A 199 -7.20 -6.40 10.54
CA MET A 199 -7.77 -6.26 11.89
C MET A 199 -9.19 -5.71 11.81
N GLU A 200 -9.98 -5.89 12.88
CA GLU A 200 -11.34 -5.34 12.99
C GLU A 200 -11.39 -3.85 12.61
N GLN A 201 -10.40 -3.07 13.08
CA GLN A 201 -10.27 -1.64 12.81
C GLN A 201 -10.11 -1.29 11.32
N SER A 202 -9.56 -2.19 10.50
CA SER A 202 -9.42 -2.00 9.06
C SER A 202 -10.75 -2.12 8.32
N PHE A 203 -11.68 -2.91 8.85
CA PHE A 203 -13.00 -3.13 8.24
C PHE A 203 -14.00 -2.05 8.59
N LEU A 204 -14.03 -1.60 9.86
CA LEU A 204 -15.08 -0.74 10.38
C LEU A 204 -15.35 0.52 9.51
N PRO A 205 -14.33 1.30 9.07
CA PRO A 205 -14.57 2.48 8.24
C PRO A 205 -15.27 2.15 6.92
N VAL A 206 -14.87 1.04 6.27
CA VAL A 206 -15.43 0.59 4.99
C VAL A 206 -16.86 0.07 5.19
N LEU A 207 -17.09 -0.75 6.23
CA LEU A 207 -18.41 -1.28 6.55
C LEU A 207 -19.42 -0.17 6.88
N VAL A 208 -19.00 0.85 7.62
CA VAL A 208 -19.85 2.01 7.94
C VAL A 208 -20.31 2.73 6.68
N GLU A 209 -19.41 2.94 5.71
CA GLU A 209 -19.76 3.62 4.47
C GLU A 209 -20.65 2.75 3.55
N LEU A 210 -20.40 1.45 3.49
CA LEU A 210 -21.26 0.49 2.76
C LEU A 210 -22.68 0.45 3.33
N VAL A 211 -22.82 0.32 4.65
CA VAL A 211 -24.13 0.29 5.33
C VAL A 211 -24.84 1.64 5.18
N THR A 212 -24.12 2.76 5.27
CA THR A 212 -24.69 4.09 5.01
C THR A 212 -25.19 4.23 3.58
N SER A 213 -24.52 3.58 2.62
CA SER A 213 -24.90 3.53 1.21
C SER A 213 -25.94 2.45 0.89
N ARG A 214 -26.40 1.70 1.90
CA ARG A 214 -27.37 0.59 1.78
C ARG A 214 -26.86 -0.61 0.97
N GLU A 215 -25.55 -0.74 0.85
CA GLU A 215 -24.87 -1.88 0.20
C GLU A 215 -24.69 -3.03 1.21
N TYR A 216 -25.82 -3.53 1.73
CA TYR A 216 -25.87 -4.53 2.80
C TYR A 216 -25.29 -5.89 2.42
N ASP A 217 -25.49 -6.31 1.16
CA ASP A 217 -24.94 -7.57 0.65
C ASP A 217 -23.41 -7.50 0.62
N GLU A 218 -22.85 -6.38 0.14
CA GLU A 218 -21.40 -6.16 0.09
C GLU A 218 -20.78 -6.11 1.50
N ALA A 219 -21.46 -5.48 2.46
CA ALA A 219 -21.02 -5.46 3.85
C ALA A 219 -20.99 -6.86 4.47
N THR A 220 -22.05 -7.66 4.27
CA THR A 220 -22.13 -9.06 4.74
C THR A 220 -21.01 -9.91 4.15
N ASP A 221 -20.79 -9.81 2.83
CA ASP A 221 -19.74 -10.55 2.14
C ASP A 221 -18.35 -10.21 2.68
N LEU A 222 -18.09 -8.92 2.94
CA LEU A 222 -16.81 -8.45 3.44
C LEU A 222 -16.56 -8.91 4.88
N MET A 223 -17.58 -8.86 5.75
CA MET A 223 -17.51 -9.41 7.11
C MET A 223 -17.25 -10.91 7.09
N THR A 224 -17.95 -11.65 6.24
CA THR A 224 -17.74 -13.11 6.08
C THR A 224 -16.30 -13.40 5.66
N GLN A 225 -15.75 -12.66 4.69
CA GLN A 225 -14.36 -12.80 4.28
C GLN A 225 -13.38 -12.49 5.44
N GLY A 226 -13.66 -11.45 6.24
CA GLY A 226 -12.88 -11.15 7.45
C GLY A 226 -12.89 -12.29 8.47
N GLN A 227 -14.06 -12.86 8.76
CA GLN A 227 -14.21 -14.00 9.67
C GLN A 227 -13.43 -15.22 9.17
N THR A 228 -13.47 -15.54 7.87
CA THR A 228 -12.69 -16.65 7.30
C THR A 228 -11.17 -16.46 7.44
N ARG A 229 -10.73 -15.21 7.59
CA ARG A 229 -9.32 -14.85 7.83
C ARG A 229 -8.98 -14.69 9.30
N GLY A 230 -9.90 -15.04 10.19
CA GLY A 230 -9.71 -15.05 11.64
C GLY A 230 -9.95 -13.71 12.32
N VAL A 231 -10.56 -12.74 11.61
CA VAL A 231 -10.96 -11.47 12.23
C VAL A 231 -12.17 -11.71 13.11
N LYS A 232 -12.04 -11.40 14.39
CA LYS A 232 -13.14 -11.43 15.35
C LYS A 232 -13.77 -10.05 15.38
N PHE A 233 -15.00 -9.95 14.91
CA PHE A 233 -15.80 -8.73 15.06
C PHE A 233 -16.41 -8.71 16.47
N THR A 234 -16.35 -7.56 17.10
CA THR A 234 -16.83 -7.33 18.46
C THR A 234 -17.99 -6.34 18.45
N SER A 235 -18.45 -5.98 19.65
CA SER A 235 -19.46 -4.95 19.81
C SER A 235 -19.04 -3.60 19.22
N GLU A 236 -17.74 -3.32 19.12
CA GLU A 236 -17.21 -2.11 18.49
C GLU A 236 -17.55 -2.02 17.00
N THR A 237 -17.67 -3.16 16.30
CA THR A 237 -18.12 -3.18 14.91
C THR A 237 -19.63 -3.29 14.78
N PHE A 238 -20.26 -4.22 15.50
CA PHE A 238 -21.68 -4.50 15.30
C PHE A 238 -22.59 -3.34 15.74
N HIS A 239 -22.30 -2.69 16.88
CA HIS A 239 -23.18 -1.64 17.40
C HIS A 239 -23.30 -0.44 16.43
N PRO A 240 -22.20 0.15 15.90
CA PRO A 240 -22.32 1.21 14.89
C PRO A 240 -23.10 0.79 13.64
N LEU A 241 -22.91 -0.43 13.16
CA LEU A 241 -23.60 -0.91 11.94
C LEU A 241 -25.09 -1.12 12.17
N LEU A 242 -25.50 -1.66 13.33
CA LEU A 242 -26.91 -1.78 13.72
C LEU A 242 -27.58 -0.41 13.83
N VAL A 243 -26.96 0.54 14.53
CA VAL A 243 -27.50 1.90 14.68
C VAL A 243 -27.66 2.61 13.33
N LEU A 244 -26.79 2.31 12.35
CA LEU A 244 -26.93 2.84 10.99
C LEU A 244 -28.02 2.13 10.21
N ALA A 245 -28.10 0.80 10.29
CA ALA A 245 -29.10 0.00 9.62
C ALA A 245 -30.53 0.28 10.10
N GLU A 246 -30.75 0.50 11.41
CA GLU A 246 -32.06 0.84 11.99
C GLU A 246 -32.61 2.19 11.51
N LYS A 247 -31.74 3.11 11.07
CA LYS A 247 -32.17 4.37 10.47
C LYS A 247 -32.76 4.17 9.09
N ASP A 248 -32.49 3.03 8.44
CA ASP A 248 -33.13 2.71 7.18
C ASP A 248 -34.56 2.22 7.43
N THR A 249 -35.53 3.06 7.10
CA THR A 249 -36.95 2.76 7.20
C THR A 249 -37.45 1.86 6.06
N THR A 250 -36.60 1.58 5.06
CA THR A 250 -36.95 0.71 3.94
C THR A 250 -36.57 -0.73 4.23
N SER A 251 -37.57 -1.59 4.39
CA SER A 251 -37.36 -3.04 4.58
C SER A 251 -37.03 -3.69 3.24
N THR A 252 -35.73 -3.82 2.94
CA THR A 252 -35.22 -4.59 1.80
C THR A 252 -34.83 -6.00 2.25
N ASP A 253 -34.86 -6.97 1.34
CA ASP A 253 -34.41 -8.34 1.61
C ASP A 253 -32.93 -8.37 2.03
N SER A 254 -32.09 -7.51 1.44
CA SER A 254 -30.67 -7.36 1.80
C SER A 254 -30.48 -6.78 3.21
N LEU A 255 -31.30 -5.82 3.63
CA LEU A 255 -31.29 -5.30 5.00
C LEU A 255 -31.72 -6.37 6.01
N ILE A 256 -32.79 -7.12 5.72
CA ILE A 256 -33.27 -8.20 6.60
C ILE A 256 -32.18 -9.26 6.78
N LYS A 257 -31.55 -9.69 5.68
CA LYS A 257 -30.44 -10.66 5.71
C LYS A 257 -29.25 -10.13 6.49
N PHE A 258 -28.88 -8.87 6.30
CA PHE A 258 -27.78 -8.24 7.03
C PHE A 258 -28.06 -8.17 8.54
N LEU A 259 -29.27 -7.78 8.95
CA LEU A 259 -29.64 -7.74 10.37
C LEU A 259 -29.63 -9.14 11.00
N SER A 260 -30.15 -10.15 10.28
CA SER A 260 -30.05 -11.57 10.71
C SER A 260 -28.59 -11.99 10.87
N PHE A 261 -27.72 -11.68 9.91
CA PHE A 261 -26.30 -12.00 9.97
C PHE A 261 -25.61 -11.37 11.17
N VAL A 262 -25.91 -10.10 11.46
CA VAL A 262 -25.36 -9.40 12.62
C VAL A 262 -25.85 -10.02 13.93
N GLU A 263 -27.13 -10.36 14.04
CA GLU A 263 -27.71 -11.01 15.22
C GLU A 263 -27.07 -12.40 15.46
N ASP A 264 -26.97 -13.23 14.42
CA ASP A 264 -26.35 -14.55 14.49
C ASP A 264 -24.86 -14.46 14.90
N SER A 265 -24.12 -13.53 14.28
CA SER A 265 -22.70 -13.32 14.58
C SER A 265 -22.45 -12.77 15.98
N TRP A 266 -23.39 -11.97 16.50
CA TRP A 266 -23.31 -11.39 17.84
C TRP A 266 -23.57 -12.44 18.94
N GLU A 267 -24.53 -13.34 18.72
CA GLU A 267 -24.81 -14.41 19.68
C GLU A 267 -23.69 -15.46 19.72
N GLU A 268 -23.02 -15.73 18.59
CA GLU A 268 -21.81 -16.56 18.58
C GLU A 268 -20.66 -15.94 19.39
N TYR A 269 -20.50 -14.61 19.35
CA TYR A 269 -19.52 -13.90 20.19
C TYR A 269 -19.83 -14.06 21.69
N LYS A 270 -21.09 -13.84 22.10
CA LYS A 270 -21.49 -14.00 23.52
C LYS A 270 -21.26 -15.42 24.03
N ALA A 271 -21.57 -16.43 23.23
CA ALA A 271 -21.39 -17.83 23.60
C ALA A 271 -19.91 -18.20 23.85
N ILE A 272 -18.96 -17.43 23.28
CA ILE A 272 -17.52 -17.63 23.50
C ILE A 272 -17.07 -16.96 24.82
N ASP A 273 -17.60 -15.80 25.18
CA ASP A 273 -17.27 -15.09 26.43
C ASP A 273 -17.95 -15.73 27.67
N ASP A 274 -19.09 -16.40 27.49
CA ASP A 274 -19.79 -17.13 28.57
C ASP A 274 -19.16 -18.50 28.89
N PHE A 275 -18.08 -18.91 28.20
CA PHE A 275 -17.34 -20.13 28.52
C PHE A 275 -16.37 -19.88 29.69
N ASP A 276 -16.88 -19.95 30.92
CA ASP A 276 -16.05 -20.00 32.14
C ASP A 276 -15.35 -21.36 32.24
N PRO A 277 -14.00 -21.45 32.11
CA PRO A 277 -13.29 -22.72 32.25
C PRO A 277 -13.21 -23.21 33.70
N GLU A 278 -13.57 -22.40 34.70
CA GLU A 278 -13.46 -22.76 36.11
C GLU A 278 -14.68 -23.53 36.66
N GLU A 279 -15.76 -23.70 35.90
CA GLU A 279 -16.95 -24.42 36.37
C GLU A 279 -16.91 -25.94 36.12
N ASN A 280 -15.71 -26.52 35.96
CA ASN A 280 -15.53 -27.96 35.82
C ASN A 280 -14.44 -28.52 36.75
N ASP A 281 -14.52 -28.22 38.05
CA ASP A 281 -13.89 -29.01 39.11
C ASP A 281 -14.97 -29.52 40.09
N LEU A 282 -15.79 -30.46 39.60
CA LEU A 282 -16.48 -31.41 40.44
C LEU A 282 -15.46 -32.42 40.99
N ASP A 283 -15.48 -32.58 42.32
CA ASP A 283 -14.80 -33.59 43.14
C ASP A 283 -13.30 -33.41 43.43
N THR A 284 -12.97 -32.47 44.33
CA THR A 284 -11.80 -32.64 45.20
C THR A 284 -12.16 -33.50 46.42
N PRO A 285 -11.57 -34.69 46.62
CA PRO A 285 -11.82 -35.49 47.82
C PRO A 285 -11.19 -34.80 49.04
N GLU A 286 -11.94 -34.78 50.14
CA GLU A 286 -11.57 -34.20 51.42
C GLU A 286 -10.10 -34.52 51.81
N ASN A 287 -9.33 -33.46 52.04
CA ASN A 287 -7.96 -33.53 52.53
C ASN A 287 -7.97 -33.99 54.01
N PRO A 288 -7.47 -35.19 54.35
CA PRO A 288 -7.64 -35.78 55.68
C PRO A 288 -6.64 -35.26 56.74
N TYR A 289 -5.90 -34.19 56.46
CA TYR A 289 -4.83 -33.71 57.35
C TYR A 289 -5.08 -32.35 58.02
N ARG A 290 -6.32 -31.84 58.04
CA ARG A 290 -6.68 -30.68 58.88
C ARG A 290 -6.96 -31.06 60.34
N SER A 291 -5.93 -31.53 61.02
CA SER A 291 -5.79 -31.40 62.47
C SER A 291 -4.34 -31.68 62.83
N PHE A 292 -3.57 -30.64 63.16
CA PHE A 292 -2.64 -30.51 64.30
C PHE A 292 -1.91 -29.17 64.22
#